data_AF-A0A956NJ34-F1
#
_entry.id   AF-A0A956NJ34-F1
#
_cell.length_a   1.000
_cell.length_b   1.000
_cell.length_c   1.000
_cell.angle_alpha   90.00
_cell.angle_beta   90.00
_cell.angle_gamma   90.00
#
_symmetry.space_group_name_H-M   'P 1'
#
loop_
_entity.id
_entity.type
_entity.pdbx_description
1 polymer ?
#
loop_
_entity_poly.entity_id
_entity_poly.type
_entity_poly.pdbx_seq_one_letter_code
_entity_poly.pdbx_strand_id
1 'polypeptide(L)'
;MITSASRPNLALALATCASLWAAEPSSAQFVDIGAGLEDLSGVHAAWGDYDNDGDLDVLTTGVSESELPVSHLYRNDAGSFVDIGAGLPGMYEGSVAWGDYDNDGDLDILFAGLIEGFVRVSRVYRNDAGSFTDALAGLAGSSGAASWVDYDNDGDLDILLLGDGGGVAATR
;
A
#
# COMPACT_ATOMS: atom_id res chain seq x y z
N MET A 1 -3.67 -90.39 -6.04
CA MET A 1 -3.80 -89.08 -5.37
C MET A 1 -2.45 -88.37 -5.48
N ILE A 2 -2.19 -87.82 -6.66
CA ILE A 2 -1.08 -86.93 -7.06
C ILE A 2 -1.77 -86.01 -8.08
N THR A 3 -1.71 -84.68 -7.98
CA THR A 3 -0.68 -83.88 -8.66
C THR A 3 -0.67 -82.42 -8.18
N SER A 4 0.56 -81.90 -8.11
CA SER A 4 1.01 -80.52 -8.38
C SER A 4 0.08 -79.34 -8.11
N ALA A 5 0.52 -78.48 -7.18
CA ALA A 5 0.09 -77.09 -7.08
C ALA A 5 0.34 -76.33 -8.41
N SER A 6 -0.73 -75.89 -9.05
CA SER A 6 -0.69 -74.88 -10.10
C SER A 6 -0.58 -73.49 -9.46
N ARG A 7 0.41 -72.71 -9.87
CA ARG A 7 0.50 -71.29 -9.50
C ARG A 7 -0.51 -70.51 -10.36
N PRO A 8 -1.49 -69.79 -9.79
CA PRO A 8 -2.19 -68.77 -10.55
C PRO A 8 -1.29 -67.54 -10.64
N ASN A 9 -1.03 -67.16 -11.88
CA ASN A 9 -0.44 -65.90 -12.29
C ASN A 9 -1.49 -64.81 -12.03
N LEU A 10 -1.41 -64.07 -10.93
CA LEU A 10 -2.12 -62.79 -10.82
C LEU A 10 -1.14 -61.68 -11.15
N ALA A 11 -1.43 -61.03 -12.28
CA ALA A 11 -0.78 -59.83 -12.74
C ALA A 11 -0.62 -58.82 -11.60
N LEU A 12 0.58 -58.26 -11.51
CA LEU A 12 0.96 -57.15 -10.66
C LEU A 12 -0.01 -55.98 -10.86
N ALA A 13 -0.98 -55.83 -9.96
CA ALA A 13 -1.76 -54.60 -9.83
C ALA A 13 -0.97 -53.60 -8.99
N LEU A 14 -0.08 -52.84 -9.63
CA LEU A 14 0.51 -51.61 -9.08
C LEU A 14 0.71 -50.57 -10.22
N ALA A 15 -0.38 -50.21 -10.87
CA ALA A 15 -0.62 -48.80 -11.20
C ALA A 15 -1.73 -48.40 -10.22
N THR A 16 -1.45 -47.65 -9.15
CA THR A 16 -1.24 -46.22 -9.20
C THR A 16 -0.25 -45.76 -8.12
N CYS A 17 0.99 -45.45 -8.50
CA CYS A 17 1.62 -44.27 -7.92
C CYS A 17 1.46 -43.16 -8.96
N ALA A 18 0.20 -42.77 -9.19
CA ALA A 18 -0.18 -41.72 -10.12
C ALA A 18 -1.06 -40.73 -9.38
N SER A 19 -0.45 -40.03 -8.42
CA SER A 19 -0.81 -38.67 -7.98
C SER A 19 -0.14 -38.33 -6.65
N LEU A 20 1.18 -38.22 -6.65
CA LEU A 20 1.83 -37.38 -5.65
C LEU A 20 3.07 -36.71 -6.24
N TRP A 21 2.93 -36.22 -7.48
CA TRP A 21 3.73 -35.05 -7.83
C TRP A 21 3.07 -33.91 -7.06
N ALA A 22 3.82 -33.31 -6.15
CA ALA A 22 3.47 -32.02 -5.60
C ALA A 22 3.08 -31.13 -6.78
N ALA A 23 1.95 -30.43 -6.70
CA ALA A 23 1.72 -29.33 -7.63
C ALA A 23 2.97 -28.46 -7.55
N GLU A 24 3.76 -28.43 -8.63
CA GLU A 24 4.86 -27.48 -8.76
C GLU A 24 4.26 -26.12 -8.41
N PRO A 25 4.89 -25.31 -7.53
CA PRO A 25 4.37 -23.97 -7.28
C PRO A 25 4.29 -23.31 -8.65
N SER A 26 3.07 -23.04 -9.12
CA SER A 26 2.86 -22.24 -10.31
C SER A 26 3.65 -20.97 -10.05
N SER A 27 4.69 -20.71 -10.82
CA SER A 27 5.42 -19.46 -10.71
C SER A 27 4.39 -18.37 -10.97
N ALA A 28 3.93 -17.72 -9.91
CA ALA A 28 3.04 -16.59 -10.03
C ALA A 28 3.81 -15.54 -10.83
N GLN A 29 3.42 -15.35 -12.08
CA GLN A 29 4.01 -14.34 -12.92
C GLN A 29 3.23 -13.05 -12.69
N PHE A 30 3.97 -11.98 -12.41
CA PHE A 30 3.40 -10.65 -12.44
C PHE A 30 3.02 -10.31 -13.87
N VAL A 31 1.80 -9.82 -14.04
CA VAL A 31 1.28 -9.33 -15.32
C VAL A 31 1.02 -7.84 -15.15
N ASP A 32 1.49 -7.06 -16.12
CA ASP A 32 1.11 -5.65 -16.19
C ASP A 32 -0.37 -5.55 -16.55
N ILE A 33 -1.14 -4.93 -15.68
CA ILE A 33 -2.57 -4.70 -15.87
C ILE A 33 -2.85 -3.43 -16.69
N GLY A 34 -1.85 -2.59 -16.95
CA GLY A 34 -2.02 -1.33 -17.64
C GLY A 34 -2.95 -0.39 -16.88
N ALA A 35 -2.71 -0.19 -15.59
CA ALA A 35 -3.59 0.52 -14.66
C ALA A 35 -3.90 1.98 -15.06
N GLY A 36 -3.13 2.57 -16.00
CA GLY A 36 -3.38 3.91 -16.51
C GLY A 36 -3.10 5.04 -15.50
N LEU A 37 -2.29 4.76 -14.47
CA LEU A 37 -1.83 5.78 -13.52
C LEU A 37 -0.91 6.77 -14.23
N GLU A 38 -0.89 8.03 -13.78
CA GLU A 38 -0.03 9.06 -14.38
C GLU A 38 1.46 8.69 -14.25
N ASP A 39 2.24 8.92 -15.30
CA ASP A 39 3.68 8.72 -15.26
C ASP A 39 4.34 9.89 -14.53
N LEU A 40 5.00 9.58 -13.42
CA LEU A 40 5.55 10.55 -12.49
C LEU A 40 7.02 10.21 -12.21
N SER A 41 7.82 11.24 -11.94
CA SER A 41 9.20 11.09 -11.48
C SER A 41 9.32 11.36 -9.97
N GLY A 42 10.26 10.68 -9.31
CA GLY A 42 10.47 10.80 -7.86
C GLY A 42 9.28 10.31 -7.03
N VAL A 43 8.60 9.27 -7.50
CA VAL A 43 7.30 8.84 -6.97
C VAL A 43 7.42 8.19 -5.60
N HIS A 44 6.48 8.54 -4.74
CA HIS A 44 6.08 7.74 -3.60
C HIS A 44 4.63 7.30 -3.78
N ALA A 45 4.37 6.03 -3.46
CA ALA A 45 3.04 5.46 -3.56
C ALA A 45 2.73 4.60 -2.34
N ALA A 46 1.46 4.59 -1.93
CA ALA A 46 0.96 3.79 -0.82
C ALA A 46 -0.41 3.21 -1.16
N TRP A 47 -0.57 1.91 -0.89
CA TRP A 47 -1.86 1.24 -0.96
C TRP A 47 -2.63 1.41 0.34
N GLY A 48 -3.93 1.72 0.25
CA GLY A 48 -4.83 1.83 1.39
C GLY A 48 -6.28 1.85 0.90
N ASP A 49 -7.19 1.28 1.68
CA ASP A 49 -8.64 1.31 1.42
C ASP A 49 -9.21 2.56 2.09
N TYR A 50 -9.33 3.66 1.34
CA TYR A 50 -9.66 4.96 1.95
C TYR A 50 -11.18 5.16 2.14
N ASP A 51 -12.01 4.42 1.40
CA ASP A 51 -13.47 4.52 1.51
C ASP A 51 -14.13 3.28 2.15
N ASN A 52 -13.30 2.36 2.68
CA ASN A 52 -13.70 1.20 3.45
C ASN A 52 -14.61 0.25 2.65
N ASP A 53 -14.40 0.17 1.33
CA ASP A 53 -15.20 -0.66 0.42
C ASP A 53 -14.61 -2.06 0.19
N GLY A 54 -13.38 -2.30 0.66
CA GLY A 54 -12.66 -3.56 0.60
C GLY A 54 -11.74 -3.72 -0.61
N ASP A 55 -11.76 -2.78 -1.56
CA ASP A 55 -10.79 -2.68 -2.64
C ASP A 55 -9.63 -1.75 -2.20
N LEU A 56 -8.38 -2.16 -2.43
CA LEU A 56 -7.24 -1.30 -2.09
C LEU A 56 -7.10 -0.20 -3.14
N ASP A 57 -7.01 1.04 -2.69
CA ASP A 57 -6.76 2.23 -3.48
C ASP A 57 -5.28 2.61 -3.49
N VAL A 58 -4.92 3.57 -4.34
CA VAL A 58 -3.53 4.02 -4.50
C VAL A 58 -3.42 5.52 -4.33
N LEU A 59 -2.65 5.95 -3.33
CA LEU A 59 -2.13 7.31 -3.23
C LEU A 59 -0.77 7.38 -3.93
N THR A 60 -0.59 8.34 -4.83
CA THR A 60 0.72 8.66 -5.43
C THR A 60 1.07 10.12 -5.21
N THR A 61 2.36 10.39 -5.08
CA THR A 61 2.92 11.74 -5.05
C THR A 61 4.19 11.77 -5.88
N GLY A 62 4.45 12.86 -6.58
CA GLY A 62 5.66 12.99 -7.38
C GLY A 62 5.60 14.19 -8.30
N VAL A 63 6.38 14.14 -9.37
CA VAL A 63 6.50 15.23 -10.34
C VAL A 63 6.03 14.76 -11.71
N SER A 64 5.08 15.47 -12.30
CA SER A 64 4.55 15.17 -13.63
C SER A 64 5.55 15.51 -14.73
N GLU A 65 5.24 15.10 -15.97
CA GLU A 65 6.03 15.44 -17.16
C GLU A 65 6.20 16.96 -17.36
N SER A 66 5.28 17.76 -16.82
CA SER A 66 5.33 19.23 -16.87
C SER A 66 6.18 19.86 -15.76
N GLU A 67 6.95 19.05 -15.03
CA GLU A 67 7.78 19.46 -13.88
C GLU A 67 7.00 20.08 -12.72
N LEU A 68 5.70 19.81 -12.65
CA LEU A 68 4.84 20.26 -11.57
C LEU A 68 4.68 19.16 -10.52
N PRO A 69 4.66 19.53 -9.23
CA PRO A 69 4.43 18.57 -8.18
C PRO A 69 2.95 18.18 -8.20
N VAL A 70 2.66 16.89 -8.06
CA VAL A 70 1.29 16.36 -8.11
C VAL A 70 1.09 15.31 -7.02
N SER A 71 -0.17 15.11 -6.65
CA SER A 71 -0.59 14.07 -5.73
C SER A 71 -1.96 13.58 -6.17
N HIS A 72 -2.10 12.27 -6.37
CA HIS A 72 -3.31 11.64 -6.86
C HIS A 72 -3.76 10.58 -5.87
N LEU A 73 -5.07 10.51 -5.62
CA LEU A 73 -5.68 9.40 -4.91
C LEU A 73 -6.60 8.68 -5.90
N TYR A 74 -6.16 7.51 -6.33
CA TYR A 74 -6.88 6.68 -7.28
C TYR A 74 -7.76 5.68 -6.55
N ARG A 75 -9.08 5.88 -6.59
CA ARG A 75 -10.03 4.88 -6.14
C ARG A 75 -9.99 3.67 -7.07
N ASN A 76 -9.98 2.48 -6.51
CA ASN A 76 -9.97 1.23 -7.23
C ASN A 76 -11.38 0.61 -7.30
N ASP A 77 -12.07 0.80 -8.41
CA ASP A 77 -13.36 0.17 -8.67
C ASP A 77 -13.13 -1.24 -9.27
N ALA A 78 -12.86 -2.26 -8.44
CA ALA A 78 -12.65 -3.65 -8.86
C ALA A 78 -11.60 -3.85 -9.97
N GLY A 79 -10.47 -3.14 -9.88
CA GLY A 79 -9.34 -3.16 -10.80
C GLY A 79 -9.30 -1.99 -11.78
N SER A 80 -10.29 -1.08 -11.74
CA SER A 80 -10.33 0.15 -12.52
C SER A 80 -9.99 1.35 -11.64
N PHE A 81 -8.90 2.04 -11.94
CA PHE A 81 -8.41 3.17 -11.14
C PHE A 81 -8.97 4.51 -11.64
N VAL A 82 -9.51 5.32 -10.72
CA VAL A 82 -10.06 6.65 -11.01
C VAL A 82 -9.50 7.65 -10.02
N ASP A 83 -8.80 8.69 -10.50
CA ASP A 83 -8.39 9.80 -9.64
C ASP A 83 -9.62 10.57 -9.16
N ILE A 84 -9.81 10.61 -7.84
CA ILE A 84 -10.95 11.27 -7.21
C ILE A 84 -10.77 12.79 -7.09
N GLY A 85 -9.54 13.30 -7.33
CA GLY A 85 -9.23 14.72 -7.14
C GLY A 85 -9.36 15.14 -5.68
N ALA A 86 -8.69 14.41 -4.78
CA ALA A 86 -8.80 14.56 -3.32
C ALA A 86 -8.40 15.94 -2.76
N GLY A 87 -7.91 16.86 -3.60
CA GLY A 87 -7.53 18.21 -3.19
C GLY A 87 -6.21 18.28 -2.40
N LEU A 88 -5.43 17.20 -2.41
CA LEU A 88 -4.11 17.16 -1.82
C LEU A 88 -3.17 18.10 -2.60
N PRO A 89 -2.27 18.84 -1.92
CA PRO A 89 -1.27 19.64 -2.60
C PRO A 89 -0.30 18.71 -3.32
N GLY A 90 0.21 19.14 -4.48
CA GLY A 90 1.31 18.43 -5.12
C GLY A 90 2.56 18.41 -4.25
N MET A 91 3.34 17.32 -4.35
CA MET A 91 4.53 17.15 -3.52
C MET A 91 5.75 16.63 -4.29
N TYR A 92 6.88 17.32 -4.10
CA TYR A 92 8.23 16.88 -4.43
C TYR A 92 8.84 16.12 -3.26
N GLU A 93 9.70 15.12 -3.55
CA GLU A 93 10.50 14.39 -2.56
C GLU A 93 9.66 13.94 -1.34
N GLY A 94 8.48 13.41 -1.65
CA GLY A 94 7.45 13.13 -0.66
C GLY A 94 7.60 11.81 0.06
N SER A 95 6.90 11.65 1.17
CA SER A 95 6.59 10.38 1.81
C SER A 95 5.14 10.43 2.24
N VAL A 96 4.40 9.38 1.90
CA VAL A 96 3.00 9.21 2.26
C VAL A 96 2.81 7.88 2.99
N ALA A 97 1.95 7.88 4.01
CA ALA A 97 1.60 6.68 4.77
C ALA A 97 0.16 6.75 5.25
N TRP A 98 -0.52 5.60 5.22
CA TRP A 98 -1.87 5.44 5.75
C TRP A 98 -1.83 5.05 7.23
N GLY A 99 -2.75 5.59 8.03
CA GLY A 99 -2.95 5.22 9.44
C GLY A 99 -4.26 5.81 9.95
N ASP A 100 -4.93 5.13 10.87
CA ASP A 100 -6.14 5.64 11.55
C ASP A 100 -5.69 6.52 12.73
N TYR A 101 -5.55 7.83 12.49
CA TYR A 101 -4.91 8.76 13.43
C TYR A 101 -5.82 9.18 14.59
N ASP A 102 -7.14 9.05 14.42
CA ASP A 102 -8.10 9.40 15.47
C ASP A 102 -9.02 8.25 15.90
N ASN A 103 -8.68 7.02 15.48
CA ASN A 103 -9.31 5.78 15.90
C ASN A 103 -10.80 5.71 15.54
N ASP A 104 -11.18 6.30 14.41
CA ASP A 104 -12.56 6.29 13.90
C ASP A 104 -12.83 5.19 12.85
N GLY A 105 -11.77 4.50 12.41
CA GLY A 105 -11.82 3.39 11.46
C GLY A 105 -11.65 3.80 10.00
N ASP A 106 -11.53 5.10 9.70
CA ASP A 106 -11.17 5.59 8.38
C ASP A 106 -9.64 5.76 8.29
N LEU A 107 -9.03 5.39 7.15
CA LEU A 107 -7.59 5.59 6.96
C LEU A 107 -7.27 7.07 6.69
N ASP A 108 -6.44 7.67 7.54
CA ASP A 108 -5.89 9.00 7.37
C ASP A 108 -4.53 8.99 6.66
N ILE A 109 -4.13 10.16 6.14
CA ILE A 109 -2.88 10.31 5.39
C ILE A 109 -1.87 11.11 6.21
N LEU A 110 -0.72 10.50 6.49
CA LEU A 110 0.51 11.23 6.83
C LEU A 110 1.20 11.65 5.53
N PHE A 111 1.49 12.93 5.41
CA PHE A 111 1.99 13.56 4.20
C PHE A 111 3.19 14.44 4.55
N ALA A 112 4.39 14.08 4.10
CA ALA A 112 5.61 14.85 4.38
C ALA A 112 6.48 15.02 3.13
N GLY A 113 6.94 16.23 2.86
CA GLY A 113 7.77 16.52 1.69
C GLY A 113 7.86 18.01 1.40
N LEU A 114 8.09 18.34 0.13
CA LEU A 114 8.20 19.71 -0.37
C LEU A 114 6.98 20.04 -1.25
N ILE A 115 6.26 21.11 -0.95
CA ILE A 115 5.20 21.61 -1.84
C ILE A 115 5.75 22.68 -2.79
N GLU A 116 4.88 23.26 -3.63
CA GLU A 116 5.21 24.38 -4.50
C GLU A 116 5.99 25.48 -3.77
N GLY A 117 7.05 26.00 -4.42
CA GLY A 117 7.99 26.92 -3.81
C GLY A 117 9.04 26.25 -2.91
N PHE A 118 9.16 24.92 -2.95
CA PHE A 118 10.10 24.11 -2.15
C PHE A 118 9.94 24.32 -0.64
N VAL A 119 8.69 24.52 -0.21
CA VAL A 119 8.37 24.68 1.21
C VAL A 119 8.18 23.31 1.83
N ARG A 120 8.91 23.04 2.91
CA ARG A 120 8.77 21.80 3.67
C ARG A 120 7.48 21.78 4.45
N VAL A 121 6.73 20.69 4.31
CA VAL A 121 5.50 20.45 5.05
C VAL A 121 5.47 19.04 5.58
N SER A 122 4.84 18.89 6.74
CA SER A 122 4.40 17.61 7.27
C SER A 122 2.99 17.83 7.79
N ARG A 123 2.04 17.04 7.30
CA ARG A 123 0.61 17.20 7.57
C ARG A 123 -0.02 15.84 7.79
N VAL A 124 -1.09 15.85 8.58
CA VAL A 124 -2.02 14.75 8.69
C VAL A 124 -3.30 15.22 8.02
N TYR A 125 -3.75 14.52 6.99
CA TYR A 125 -5.08 14.72 6.42
C TYR A 125 -6.02 13.69 7.01
N ARG A 126 -6.94 14.17 7.85
CA ARG A 126 -8.03 13.36 8.39
C ARG A 126 -8.99 13.01 7.28
N ASN A 127 -9.36 11.75 7.17
CA ASN A 127 -10.37 11.22 6.30
C ASN A 127 -11.68 11.05 7.08
N ASP A 128 -12.74 11.70 6.62
CA ASP A 128 -14.10 11.49 7.13
C ASP A 128 -14.95 10.91 6.00
N ALA A 129 -15.03 9.58 5.92
CA ALA A 129 -15.78 8.84 4.90
C ALA A 129 -15.47 9.28 3.45
N GLY A 130 -14.18 9.37 3.12
CA GLY A 130 -13.66 9.75 1.80
C GLY A 130 -13.43 11.26 1.62
N SER A 131 -13.66 12.07 2.66
CA SER A 131 -13.41 13.51 2.63
C SER A 131 -12.17 13.87 3.44
N PHE A 132 -11.16 14.44 2.78
CA PHE A 132 -9.89 14.78 3.41
C PHE A 132 -9.83 16.22 3.91
N THR A 133 -9.44 16.41 5.17
CA THR A 133 -9.21 17.72 5.79
C THR A 133 -7.88 17.77 6.53
N ASP A 134 -7.15 18.89 6.45
CA ASP A 134 -5.91 19.05 7.22
C ASP A 134 -6.23 19.13 8.72
N ALA A 135 -5.71 18.17 9.49
CA ALA A 135 -5.92 18.09 10.93
C ALA A 135 -5.15 19.16 11.71
N LEU A 136 -4.26 19.91 11.05
CA LEU A 136 -3.41 20.94 11.65
C LEU A 136 -2.62 20.43 12.87
N ALA A 137 -2.07 19.21 12.75
CA ALA A 137 -1.39 18.47 13.81
C ALA A 137 -0.10 19.13 14.37
N GLY A 138 0.26 20.32 13.89
CA GLY A 138 1.38 21.10 14.43
C GLY A 138 2.77 20.51 14.13
N LEU A 139 2.88 19.64 13.12
CA LEU A 139 4.13 18.99 12.75
C LEU A 139 5.10 19.99 12.10
N ALA A 140 6.39 19.86 12.45
CA ALA A 140 7.43 20.58 11.74
C ALA A 140 7.60 20.01 10.34
N GLY A 141 7.78 20.88 9.33
CA GLY A 141 7.99 20.44 7.96
C GLY A 141 9.27 19.63 7.79
N SER A 142 9.17 18.48 7.14
CA SER A 142 10.29 17.59 6.82
C SER A 142 10.17 17.09 5.38
N SER A 143 11.31 16.88 4.72
CA SER A 143 11.39 16.18 3.43
C SER A 143 12.23 14.92 3.61
N GLY A 144 11.59 13.76 3.62
CA GLY A 144 12.20 12.48 3.93
C GLY A 144 11.16 11.42 4.27
N ALA A 145 11.49 10.49 5.16
CA ALA A 145 10.61 9.42 5.59
C ALA A 145 9.58 9.88 6.63
N ALA A 146 8.36 9.38 6.50
CA ALA A 146 7.28 9.57 7.44
C ALA A 146 6.62 8.21 7.74
N SER A 147 6.38 7.90 9.01
CA SER A 147 5.72 6.64 9.40
C SER A 147 4.84 6.78 10.63
N TRP A 148 3.76 6.01 10.63
CA TRP A 148 2.91 5.76 11.80
C TRP A 148 3.43 4.57 12.62
N VAL A 149 3.33 4.65 13.94
CA VAL A 149 3.66 3.57 14.87
C VAL A 149 2.94 3.80 16.21
N ASP A 150 2.43 2.77 16.87
CA ASP A 150 2.04 2.86 18.28
C ASP A 150 3.29 2.55 19.12
N TYR A 151 4.02 3.59 19.55
CA TYR A 151 5.33 3.46 20.20
C TYR A 151 5.20 3.16 21.69
N ASP A 152 4.21 3.73 22.38
CA ASP A 152 4.05 3.57 23.83
C ASP A 152 2.92 2.60 24.24
N ASN A 153 2.24 2.02 23.24
CA ASN A 153 1.21 0.99 23.40
C ASN A 153 -0.02 1.53 24.15
N ASP A 154 -0.39 2.79 23.91
CA ASP A 154 -1.61 3.40 24.43
C ASP A 154 -2.82 3.26 23.48
N GLY A 155 -2.56 2.84 22.23
CA GLY A 155 -3.56 2.60 21.20
C GLY A 155 -3.80 3.78 20.26
N ASP A 156 -3.10 4.90 20.43
CA ASP A 156 -3.07 6.00 19.47
C ASP A 156 -1.82 5.87 18.56
N LEU A 157 -1.93 6.28 17.29
CA LEU A 157 -0.78 6.26 16.39
C LEU A 157 0.16 7.45 16.62
N ASP A 158 1.42 7.16 16.89
CA ASP A 158 2.54 8.09 16.93
C ASP A 158 3.20 8.27 15.56
N ILE A 159 3.94 9.37 15.40
CA ILE A 159 4.59 9.74 14.15
C ILE A 159 6.11 9.78 14.32
N LEU A 160 6.81 9.17 13.37
CA LEU A 160 8.23 9.39 13.13
C LEU A 160 8.44 10.11 11.79
N LEU A 161 9.07 11.28 11.83
CA LEU A 161 9.55 12.04 10.69
C LEU A 161 11.08 12.07 10.70
N LEU A 162 11.70 11.64 9.62
CA LEU A 162 13.15 11.70 9.43
C LEU A 162 13.46 12.30 8.06
N GLY A 163 14.20 13.39 8.01
CA GLY A 163 14.51 14.02 6.75
C GLY A 163 15.29 15.31 6.90
N ASP A 164 15.48 15.97 5.76
CA ASP A 164 16.03 17.31 5.76
C ASP A 164 14.96 18.27 6.32
N GLY A 165 15.37 19.16 7.23
CA GLY A 165 14.47 20.06 7.98
C GLY A 165 14.30 19.67 9.44
N GLY A 166 14.79 18.49 9.83
CA GLY A 166 14.78 17.99 11.21
C GLY A 166 14.20 16.58 11.31
N GLY A 167 14.54 15.88 12.39
CA GLY A 167 13.89 14.63 12.79
C GLY A 167 12.91 14.90 13.92
N VAL A 168 11.66 14.47 13.78
CA VAL A 168 10.61 14.62 14.78
C VAL A 168 10.07 13.23 15.10
N ALA A 169 10.08 12.85 16.37
CA ALA A 169 9.21 11.79 16.88
C ALA A 169 8.13 12.50 17.70
N ALA A 170 6.86 12.28 17.37
CA ALA A 170 5.73 12.92 18.02
C ALA A 170 4.78 11.84 18.54
N THR A 171 4.31 12.03 19.76
CA THR A 171 3.34 11.19 20.45
C THR A 171 2.19 12.06 20.97
N ARG A 172 1.03 11.47 21.22
CA ARG A 172 -0.20 12.21 21.54
C ARG A 172 -0.61 12.12 23.01
#